data_AF-A0A2I0GXM6-F1
#
_entry.id   AF-A0A2I0GXM6-F1
#
_cell.length_a   1.000
_cell.length_b   1.000
_cell.length_c   1.000
_cell.angle_alpha   90.00
_cell.angle_beta   90.00
_cell.angle_gamma   90.00
#
_symmetry.space_group_name_H-M   'P 1'
#
loop_
_entity.id
_entity.type
_entity.pdbx_description
1 polymer ?
#
loop_
_entity_poly.entity_id
_entity_poly.type
_entity_poly.pdbx_seq_one_letter_code
_entity_poly.pdbx_strand_id
1 'polypeptide(L)'
;MRASQQISELIGAGMTQELIAEKADIYQSKVSRLFTETTKNPRWRDVESIRKLHQFVVVEKNNWDDFKAGEMTNIQTIEHA
;
A
#
# COMPACT_ATOMS: atom_id res chain seq x y z
N MET A 1 1.83 11.47 -7.23
CA MET A 1 1.63 11.50 -5.77
C MET A 1 2.85 10.89 -5.10
N ARG A 2 3.33 11.43 -3.98
CA ARG A 2 4.49 10.85 -3.26
C ARG A 2 4.02 9.75 -2.30
N ALA A 3 4.89 8.78 -2.03
CA ALA A 3 4.60 7.69 -1.08
C ALA A 3 4.29 8.23 0.34
N SER A 4 4.95 9.31 0.76
CA SER A 4 4.69 10.00 2.04
C SER A 4 3.24 10.46 2.16
N GLN A 5 2.71 11.10 1.12
CA GLN A 5 1.30 11.54 1.07
C GLN A 5 0.34 10.35 1.11
N GLN A 6 0.62 9.29 0.35
CA GLN A 6 -0.21 8.08 0.32
C GLN A 6 -0.27 7.39 1.68
N ILE A 7 0.87 7.30 2.38
CA ILE A 7 0.95 6.77 3.74
C ILE A 7 0.17 7.67 4.70
N SER A 8 0.27 9.00 4.57
CA SER A 8 -0.51 9.94 5.39
C SER A 8 -2.01 9.74 5.23
N GLU A 9 -2.50 9.51 4.02
CA GLU A 9 -3.92 9.28 3.76
C GLU A 9 -4.40 7.91 4.25
N LEU A 10 -3.56 6.88 4.15
CA LEU A 10 -3.84 5.56 4.76
C LEU A 10 -3.94 5.66 6.29
N ILE A 11 -3.06 6.44 6.92
CA ILE A 11 -3.14 6.73 8.36
C ILE A 11 -4.43 7.50 8.68
N GLY A 12 -4.78 8.49 7.85
CA GLY A 12 -6.05 9.22 7.96
C GLY A 12 -7.29 8.32 7.79
N ALA A 13 -7.17 7.20 7.08
CA ALA A 13 -8.21 6.18 6.95
C ALA A 13 -8.26 5.21 8.15
N GLY A 14 -7.42 5.39 9.17
CA GLY A 14 -7.41 4.59 10.40
C GLY A 14 -6.36 3.48 10.42
N MET A 15 -5.49 3.36 9.41
CA MET A 15 -4.44 2.35 9.41
C MET A 15 -3.22 2.80 10.22
N THR A 16 -2.53 1.85 10.87
CA THR A 16 -1.22 2.08 11.47
C THR A 16 -0.10 1.82 10.46
N GLN A 17 1.11 2.34 10.70
CA GLN A 17 2.26 2.01 9.84
C GLN A 17 2.59 0.51 9.83
N GLU A 18 2.31 -0.20 10.93
CA GLU A 18 2.47 -1.66 11.03
C GLU A 18 1.48 -2.39 10.13
N LEU A 19 0.20 -1.98 10.14
CA LEU A 19 -0.83 -2.55 9.29
C LEU A 19 -0.56 -2.26 7.80
N ILE A 20 -0.11 -1.04 7.48
CA ILE A 20 0.31 -0.68 6.12
C ILE A 20 1.46 -1.59 5.66
N ALA A 21 2.45 -1.83 6.53
CA ALA A 21 3.58 -2.71 6.25
C ALA A 21 3.13 -4.15 5.98
N GLU A 22 2.24 -4.69 6.83
CA GLU A 22 1.66 -6.02 6.68
C GLU A 22 0.91 -6.17 5.35
N LYS A 23 -0.02 -5.24 5.05
CA LYS A 23 -0.85 -5.33 3.84
C LYS A 23 -0.04 -5.10 2.57
N ALA A 24 0.92 -4.16 2.59
CA ALA A 24 1.79 -3.88 1.46
C ALA A 24 2.95 -4.88 1.29
N ASP A 25 3.08 -5.87 2.19
CA ASP A 25 4.15 -6.87 2.20
C ASP A 25 5.57 -6.27 2.19
N ILE A 26 5.78 -5.24 3.01
CA ILE A 26 7.08 -4.58 3.19
C ILE A 26 7.39 -4.36 4.67
N TYR A 27 8.66 -4.17 5.02
CA TYR A 27 9.02 -3.90 6.42
C TYR A 27 8.48 -2.55 6.91
N GLN A 28 7.97 -2.50 8.14
CA GLN A 28 7.48 -1.27 8.78
C GLN A 28 8.57 -0.17 8.80
N SER A 29 9.83 -0.52 8.99
CA SER A 29 10.94 0.43 8.93
C SER A 29 11.07 1.11 7.56
N LYS A 30 10.70 0.43 6.46
CA LYS A 30 10.63 1.03 5.13
C LYS A 30 9.44 1.97 5.01
N VAL A 31 8.27 1.59 5.53
CA VAL A 31 7.08 2.47 5.58
C VAL A 31 7.44 3.77 6.29
N SER A 32 8.07 3.69 7.46
CA SER A 32 8.50 4.86 8.23
C SER A 32 9.49 5.75 7.44
N ARG A 33 10.47 5.15 6.74
CA ARG A 33 11.42 5.91 5.93
C ARG A 33 10.82 6.53 4.66
N LEU A 34 9.82 5.88 4.07
CA LEU A 34 9.04 6.43 2.95
C LEU A 34 8.16 7.59 3.44
N PHE A 35 7.55 7.43 4.61
CA PHE A 35 6.70 8.45 5.23
C PHE A 35 7.48 9.71 5.60
N THR A 36 8.65 9.54 6.21
CA THR A 36 9.55 10.65 6.62
C THR A 36 10.40 11.20 5.47
N GLU A 37 10.24 10.67 4.24
CA GLU A 37 11.04 11.06 3.06
C GLU A 37 12.56 10.92 3.24
N THR A 38 13.01 10.08 4.19
CA THR A 38 14.45 9.88 4.48
C THR A 38 15.11 8.90 3.50
N THR A 39 14.34 8.20 2.69
CA THR A 39 14.86 7.31 1.63
C THR A 39 15.14 8.10 0.36
N LYS A 40 16.41 8.29 0.00
CA LYS A 40 16.81 9.01 -1.22
C LYS A 40 16.36 8.31 -2.52
N ASN A 41 16.48 6.99 -2.58
CA ASN A 41 16.11 6.17 -3.74
C ASN A 41 15.24 4.99 -3.28
N PRO A 42 13.93 5.20 -3.12
CA PRO A 42 13.04 4.12 -2.71
C PRO A 42 12.92 3.07 -3.80
N ARG A 43 12.82 1.79 -3.41
CA ARG A 43 12.61 0.72 -4.39
C ARG A 43 11.24 0.91 -5.02
N TRP A 44 11.18 0.88 -6.35
CA TRP A 44 9.92 1.01 -7.09
C TRP A 44 8.84 0.06 -6.56
N ARG A 45 9.20 -1.21 -6.28
CA ARG A 45 8.25 -2.21 -5.75
C ARG A 45 7.65 -1.80 -4.40
N ASP A 46 8.43 -1.21 -3.50
CA ASP A 46 7.92 -0.77 -2.19
C ASP A 46 6.95 0.41 -2.37
N VAL A 47 7.26 1.35 -3.27
CA VAL A 47 6.38 2.49 -3.60
C VAL A 47 5.10 2.02 -4.29
N GLU A 48 5.20 1.06 -5.21
CA GLU A 48 4.06 0.52 -5.93
C GLU A 48 3.11 -0.26 -5.02
N SER A 49 3.61 -1.05 -4.07
CA SER A 49 2.77 -1.71 -3.06
C SER A 49 1.98 -0.69 -2.22
N ILE A 50 2.62 0.40 -1.79
CA ILE A 50 1.94 1.50 -1.07
C ILE A 50 0.89 2.17 -1.98
N ARG A 51 1.21 2.39 -3.26
CA ARG A 51 0.28 2.99 -4.22
C ARG A 51 -0.97 2.14 -4.42
N LYS A 52 -0.81 0.82 -4.58
CA LYS A 52 -1.94 -0.11 -4.71
C LYS A 52 -2.81 -0.13 -3.47
N LEU A 53 -2.20 -0.21 -2.29
CA LEU A 53 -2.94 -0.20 -1.03
C LEU A 53 -3.70 1.12 -0.84
N HIS A 54 -3.07 2.25 -1.15
CA HIS A 54 -3.69 3.56 -1.15
C HIS A 54 -4.89 3.63 -2.10
N GLN A 55 -4.74 3.15 -3.33
CA GLN A 55 -5.83 3.11 -4.29
C GLN A 55 -7.01 2.30 -3.75
N PHE A 56 -6.75 1.10 -3.22
CA PHE A 56 -7.79 0.21 -2.71
C PHE A 56 -8.54 0.78 -1.49
N VAL A 57 -7.81 1.33 -0.51
CA VAL A 57 -8.42 1.79 0.76
C VAL A 57 -8.96 3.22 0.65
N VAL A 58 -8.18 4.13 0.06
CA VAL A 58 -8.50 5.57 0.09
C VAL A 58 -9.35 5.98 -1.11
N VAL A 59 -9.05 5.46 -2.31
CA VAL A 59 -9.77 5.83 -3.54
C VAL A 59 -11.00 4.97 -3.72
N GLU A 60 -10.85 3.64 -3.67
CA GLU A 60 -11.93 2.67 -3.87
C GLU A 60 -12.79 2.46 -2.61
N LYS A 61 -12.34 2.96 -1.44
CA LYS A 61 -13.04 2.86 -0.15
C LYS A 61 -13.30 1.43 0.30
N ASN A 62 -12.48 0.48 -0.15
CA ASN A 62 -12.56 -0.91 0.28
C ASN A 62 -11.94 -1.10 1.68
N ASN A 63 -12.38 -2.15 2.38
CA ASN A 63 -11.77 -2.52 3.66
C ASN A 63 -10.40 -3.18 3.41
N TRP A 64 -9.34 -2.70 4.06
CA TRP A 64 -7.98 -3.23 3.94
C TRP A 64 -7.85 -4.72 4.30
N ASP A 65 -8.81 -5.30 5.02
CA ASP A 65 -8.85 -6.74 5.28
C ASP A 65 -9.01 -7.56 4.00
N ASP A 66 -9.68 -7.00 2.99
CA ASP A 66 -9.92 -7.65 1.69
C ASP A 66 -8.76 -7.44 0.69
N PHE A 67 -7.74 -6.65 1.05
CA PHE A 67 -6.67 -6.25 0.12
C PHE A 67 -5.93 -7.44 -0.51
N LYS A 68 -5.59 -8.45 0.30
CA LYS A 68 -4.93 -9.68 -0.18
C LYS A 68 -5.87 -10.60 -0.96
N ALA A 69 -7.18 -10.57 -0.65
CA ALA A 69 -8.20 -11.34 -1.37
C ALA A 69 -8.50 -10.73 -2.75
N GLY A 70 -8.48 -9.39 -2.85
CA GLY A 70 -8.66 -8.65 -4.10
C GLY A 70 -7.48 -8.78 -5.07
N GLU A 71 -6.25 -8.90 -4.58
CA GLU A 71 -5.10 -9.21 -5.45
C GLU A 71 -5.18 -10.63 -6.04
N MET A 72 -5.72 -11.63 -5.32
CA MET A 72 -5.89 -12.99 -5.84
C MET A 72 -6.95 -13.07 -6.95
N THR A 73 -8.05 -12.33 -6.85
CA THR A 73 -9.11 -12.33 -7.88
C THR A 73 -8.68 -11.62 -9.17
N ASN A 74 -7.87 -10.57 -9.08
CA ASN A 74 -7.31 -9.90 -10.25
C ASN A 74 -6.27 -10.75 -11.00
N ILE A 75 -5.52 -11.62 -10.30
CA ILE A 75 -4.59 -12.56 -10.96
C ILE A 75 -5.36 -13.67 -11.69
N GLN A 76 -6.46 -14.17 -11.13
CA GLN A 76 -7.29 -15.22 -11.75
C GLN A 76 -8.05 -14.76 -13.00
N THR A 77 -8.22 -13.44 -13.21
CA THR A 77 -8.95 -12.92 -14.38
C THR A 77 -8.06 -12.83 -15.63
N ILE A 78 -6.73 -12.99 -15.50
CA ILE A 78 -5.78 -12.89 -16.62
C ILE A 78 -5.55 -14.25 -17.31
N GLU A 79 -5.95 -15.39 -16.71
CA GLU A 79 -5.78 -16.72 -17.34
C GLU A 79 -6.93 -17.16 -18.27
N HIS A 80 -7.93 -16.31 -18.53
CA HIS A 80 -9.09 -16.67 -19.35
C HIS A 80 -9.52 -15.59 -20.37
N ALA A 81 -8.57 -15.00 -21.11
CA ALA A 81 -8.86 -14.17 -22.29
C ALA A 81 -8.11 -14.66 -23.53
#